data_AF-A0A942U5V4-F1
#
_entry.id   AF-A0A942U5V4-F1
#
_cell.length_a   1.000
_cell.length_b   1.000
_cell.length_c   1.000
_cell.angle_alpha   90.00
_cell.angle_beta   90.00
_cell.angle_gamma   90.00
#
_symmetry.space_group_name_H-M   'P 1'
#
loop_
_entity.id
_entity.type
_entity.pdbx_description
1 polymer ?
#
loop_
_entity_poly.entity_id
_entity_poly.type
_entity_poly.pdbx_seq_one_letter_code
_entity_poly.pdbx_strand_id
1 'polypeptide(L)'
;MSILPQKNELGFFEIRLESIGGLGANLAGKMLAEAGVLGLGLNGSNFSSYGSEKKGTPVKSFIRFCEPRVEIRDHSPIEQPHIVGVFHEALYKTINVVSGLNADGIVLVNSSRDFDDVKQDLKLEYGTLAIVDALTIAVEEKTKVNTAMLGALFRICDFLDPDAMRKVIRKTFEKKYPHFVEPNLRTFDRGYSEVEFKTYHVPEDAQGKAFTRPLPQLGYMTQELGGVITTQANSILKDLSGSRQGFLPKFERDKCIDCAACDNVCPDFCFVWEEGADKRGREQMFLKGIDYQYCKGCLKCVEACPTSALSDLREMIGYADANRVKQNFPYAEGGNL
;
A
#
# COMPACT_ATOMS: atom_id res chain seq x y z
N MET A 1 -9.37 -32.97 -14.23
CA MET A 1 -8.19 -32.66 -13.40
C MET A 1 -8.34 -31.22 -12.95
N SER A 2 -7.89 -30.90 -11.74
CA SER A 2 -8.03 -29.55 -11.16
C SER A 2 -7.19 -28.56 -11.96
N ILE A 3 -7.75 -27.41 -12.34
CA ILE A 3 -7.00 -26.32 -13.01
C ILE A 3 -6.18 -25.52 -11.99
N LEU A 4 -6.57 -25.58 -10.72
CA LEU A 4 -5.87 -24.90 -9.63
C LEU A 4 -4.60 -25.65 -9.24
N PRO A 5 -3.44 -24.97 -9.10
CA PRO A 5 -2.15 -25.60 -8.84
C PRO A 5 -2.07 -26.17 -7.42
N GLN A 6 -2.76 -25.57 -6.47
CA GLN A 6 -2.82 -25.99 -5.07
C GLN A 6 -4.14 -25.55 -4.43
N LYS A 7 -4.50 -26.17 -3.30
CA LYS A 7 -5.72 -25.88 -2.53
C LYS A 7 -5.45 -26.13 -1.06
N ASN A 8 -6.09 -25.33 -0.20
CA ASN A 8 -6.16 -25.62 1.24
C ASN A 8 -7.13 -26.77 1.54
N GLU A 9 -7.29 -27.10 2.83
CA GLU A 9 -8.19 -28.18 3.30
C GLU A 9 -9.65 -27.98 2.91
N LEU A 10 -10.08 -26.72 2.71
CA LEU A 10 -11.43 -26.37 2.26
C LEU A 10 -11.60 -26.42 0.73
N GLY A 11 -10.53 -26.75 -0.01
CA GLY A 11 -10.54 -26.82 -1.46
C GLY A 11 -10.36 -25.46 -2.15
N PHE A 12 -9.86 -24.44 -1.45
CA PHE A 12 -9.70 -23.09 -1.97
C PHE A 12 -8.25 -22.79 -2.36
N PHE A 13 -8.06 -22.08 -3.46
CA PHE A 13 -6.86 -21.33 -3.79
C PHE A 13 -7.09 -19.87 -3.41
N GLU A 14 -6.18 -19.29 -2.63
CA GLU A 14 -6.42 -18.06 -1.89
C GLU A 14 -5.32 -17.03 -2.14
N ILE A 15 -5.72 -15.83 -2.53
CA ILE A 15 -4.82 -14.70 -2.83
C ILE A 15 -5.21 -13.53 -1.91
N ARG A 16 -4.21 -12.91 -1.28
CA ARG A 16 -4.38 -11.69 -0.49
C ARG A 16 -3.59 -10.54 -1.09
N LEU A 17 -4.27 -9.48 -1.52
CA LEU A 17 -3.63 -8.26 -1.98
C LEU A 17 -3.57 -7.26 -0.83
N GLU A 18 -2.37 -6.81 -0.50
CA GLU A 18 -2.06 -5.80 0.51
C GLU A 18 -1.70 -4.50 -0.22
N SER A 19 -2.45 -3.43 0.03
CA SER A 19 -2.33 -2.18 -0.71
C SER A 19 -2.61 -0.98 0.17
N ILE A 20 -2.39 0.21 -0.36
CA ILE A 20 -2.87 1.46 0.24
C ILE A 20 -4.07 1.96 -0.57
N GLY A 21 -5.01 2.61 0.11
CA GLY A 21 -6.16 3.26 -0.53
C GLY A 21 -5.73 4.17 -1.68
N GLY A 22 -6.28 3.92 -2.88
CA GLY A 22 -5.97 4.67 -4.10
C GLY A 22 -5.01 3.98 -5.09
N LEU A 23 -4.37 2.86 -4.71
CA LEU A 23 -3.48 2.10 -5.61
C LEU A 23 -4.18 1.01 -6.44
N GLY A 24 -5.49 0.82 -6.26
CA GLY A 24 -6.31 0.00 -7.16
C GLY A 24 -6.37 -1.51 -6.86
N ALA A 25 -5.91 -1.98 -5.70
CA ALA A 25 -5.96 -3.41 -5.36
C ALA A 25 -7.37 -4.01 -5.32
N ASN A 26 -8.40 -3.26 -4.87
CA ASN A 26 -9.79 -3.75 -4.91
C ASN A 26 -10.27 -4.02 -6.35
N LEU A 27 -9.89 -3.14 -7.29
CA LEU A 27 -10.23 -3.34 -8.69
C LEU A 27 -9.45 -4.52 -9.27
N ALA A 28 -8.15 -4.64 -8.95
CA ALA A 28 -7.33 -5.78 -9.36
C ALA A 28 -7.89 -7.11 -8.85
N GLY A 29 -8.29 -7.18 -7.57
CA GLY A 29 -8.91 -8.37 -6.97
C GLY A 29 -10.23 -8.75 -7.64
N LYS A 30 -11.08 -7.76 -7.94
CA LYS A 30 -12.31 -7.99 -8.70
C LYS A 30 -12.03 -8.54 -10.10
N MET A 31 -11.06 -7.96 -10.82
CA MET A 31 -10.70 -8.38 -12.18
C MET A 31 -10.08 -9.78 -12.20
N LEU A 32 -9.25 -10.12 -11.21
CA LEU A 32 -8.73 -11.49 -11.03
C LEU A 32 -9.87 -12.49 -10.82
N ALA A 33 -10.75 -12.20 -9.85
CA ALA A 33 -11.89 -13.07 -9.56
C ALA A 33 -12.80 -13.26 -10.79
N GLU A 34 -13.10 -12.17 -11.49
CA GLU A 34 -13.90 -12.21 -12.72
C GLU A 34 -13.22 -13.03 -13.82
N ALA A 35 -11.90 -12.92 -13.99
CA ALA A 35 -11.15 -13.71 -14.98
C ALA A 35 -11.20 -15.22 -14.67
N GLY A 36 -11.02 -15.62 -13.42
CA GLY A 36 -11.12 -17.04 -13.05
C GLY A 36 -12.55 -17.58 -13.15
N VAL A 37 -13.55 -16.81 -12.69
CA VAL A 37 -14.95 -17.26 -12.67
C VAL A 37 -15.57 -17.27 -14.07
N LEU A 38 -15.46 -16.16 -14.81
CA LEU A 38 -16.08 -16.04 -16.13
C LEU A 38 -15.22 -16.67 -17.24
N GLY A 39 -13.90 -16.61 -17.10
CA GLY A 39 -12.97 -17.09 -18.13
C GLY A 39 -12.72 -18.59 -18.08
N LEU A 40 -12.66 -19.18 -16.87
CA LEU A 40 -12.31 -20.60 -16.68
C LEU A 40 -13.46 -21.43 -16.09
N GLY A 41 -14.59 -20.80 -15.74
CA GLY A 41 -15.73 -21.48 -15.14
C GLY A 41 -15.50 -21.91 -13.69
N LEU A 42 -14.43 -21.44 -13.03
CA LEU A 42 -14.17 -21.69 -11.61
C LEU A 42 -15.29 -21.07 -10.76
N ASN A 43 -15.49 -21.61 -9.55
CA ASN A 43 -16.24 -20.88 -8.55
C ASN A 43 -15.27 -19.94 -7.79
N GLY A 44 -15.74 -18.79 -7.33
CA GLY A 44 -14.86 -17.78 -6.77
C GLY A 44 -15.56 -16.72 -5.94
N SER A 45 -14.79 -16.08 -5.07
CA SER A 45 -15.24 -15.00 -4.20
C SER A 45 -14.21 -13.90 -4.15
N ASN A 46 -14.66 -12.65 -4.16
CA ASN A 46 -13.81 -11.49 -3.93
C ASN A 46 -14.51 -10.49 -3.01
N PHE A 47 -13.81 -10.08 -1.97
CA PHE A 47 -14.21 -8.96 -1.13
C PHE A 47 -12.99 -8.21 -0.63
N SER A 48 -13.18 -6.98 -0.18
CA SER A 48 -12.10 -6.14 0.30
C SER A 48 -12.42 -5.61 1.69
N SER A 49 -11.37 -5.45 2.50
CA SER A 49 -11.42 -4.79 3.79
C SER A 49 -10.69 -3.45 3.68
N TYR A 50 -11.35 -2.39 4.10
CA TYR A 50 -10.82 -1.03 4.12
C TYR A 50 -11.22 -0.36 5.43
N GLY A 51 -10.36 0.53 5.93
CA GLY A 51 -10.69 1.36 7.10
C GLY A 51 -11.57 2.54 6.74
N SER A 52 -11.88 3.37 7.73
CA SER A 52 -12.73 4.55 7.59
C SER A 52 -12.03 5.71 6.88
N GLU A 53 -10.70 5.71 6.81
CA GLU A 53 -9.97 6.81 6.19
C GLU A 53 -10.07 6.78 4.66
N LYS A 54 -10.27 7.97 4.06
CA LYS A 54 -10.49 8.11 2.61
C LYS A 54 -9.24 7.85 1.75
N LYS A 55 -8.04 8.01 2.32
CA LYS A 55 -6.75 7.83 1.64
C LYS A 55 -5.71 7.40 2.67
N GLY A 56 -4.73 6.58 2.25
CA GLY A 56 -3.58 6.23 3.10
C GLY A 56 -3.75 5.00 3.98
N THR A 57 -4.98 4.51 4.15
CA THR A 57 -5.22 3.31 4.96
C THR A 57 -4.86 2.03 4.19
N PRO A 58 -4.27 1.03 4.87
CA PRO A 58 -4.12 -0.30 4.32
C PRO A 58 -5.47 -0.85 3.84
N VAL A 59 -5.50 -1.27 2.58
CA VAL A 59 -6.62 -1.95 1.95
C VAL A 59 -6.19 -3.38 1.69
N LYS A 60 -6.99 -4.32 2.15
CA LYS A 60 -6.82 -5.74 1.86
C LYS A 60 -7.87 -6.18 0.86
N SER A 61 -7.48 -6.92 -0.17
CA SER A 61 -8.41 -7.59 -1.07
C SER A 61 -8.18 -9.09 -0.99
N PHE A 62 -9.26 -9.84 -0.83
CA PHE A 62 -9.26 -11.27 -0.61
C PHE A 62 -9.92 -11.94 -1.80
N ILE A 63 -9.20 -12.85 -2.46
CA ILE A 63 -9.68 -13.58 -3.63
C ILE A 63 -9.58 -15.07 -3.32
N ARG A 64 -10.69 -15.78 -3.52
CA ARG A 64 -10.76 -17.24 -3.43
C ARG A 64 -11.17 -17.80 -4.78
N PHE A 65 -10.51 -18.86 -5.20
CA PHE A 65 -10.94 -19.73 -6.30
C PHE A 65 -11.14 -21.14 -5.80
N CYS A 66 -12.13 -21.83 -6.36
CA CYS A 66 -12.33 -23.25 -6.13
C CYS A 66 -12.95 -23.90 -7.37
N GLU A 67 -13.00 -25.22 -7.36
CA GLU A 67 -13.61 -25.98 -8.44
C GLU A 67 -15.09 -25.62 -8.60
N PRO A 68 -15.67 -25.71 -9.81
CA PRO A 68 -17.04 -25.23 -10.10
C PRO A 68 -18.13 -25.82 -9.20
N ARG A 69 -17.92 -27.02 -8.64
CA ARG A 69 -18.86 -27.73 -7.77
C ARG A 69 -18.65 -27.48 -6.28
N VAL A 70 -17.58 -26.81 -5.89
CA VAL A 70 -17.27 -26.51 -4.49
C VAL A 70 -18.01 -25.23 -4.10
N GLU A 71 -18.80 -25.29 -3.02
CA GLU A 71 -19.52 -24.12 -2.53
C GLU A 71 -18.63 -23.28 -1.60
N ILE A 72 -18.61 -21.97 -1.83
CA ILE A 72 -17.90 -21.03 -0.94
C ILE A 72 -18.88 -20.56 0.14
N ARG A 73 -18.74 -21.13 1.34
CA ARG A 73 -19.48 -20.70 2.55
C ARG A 73 -18.65 -19.84 3.50
N ASP A 74 -17.35 -19.70 3.22
CA ASP A 74 -16.43 -18.90 4.01
C ASP A 74 -16.34 -17.46 3.48
N HIS A 75 -16.81 -16.52 4.29
CA HIS A 75 -16.77 -15.08 4.05
C HIS A 75 -15.83 -14.35 5.00
N SER A 76 -14.97 -15.08 5.72
CA SER A 76 -13.95 -14.52 6.60
C SER A 76 -12.72 -14.03 5.82
N PRO A 77 -11.91 -13.11 6.38
CA PRO A 77 -10.60 -12.74 5.82
C PRO A 77 -9.71 -13.94 5.52
N ILE A 78 -8.86 -13.85 4.48
CA ILE A 78 -7.87 -14.90 4.18
C ILE A 78 -6.70 -14.78 5.16
N GLU A 79 -6.62 -15.76 6.04
CA GLU A 79 -5.57 -15.89 7.06
C GLU A 79 -4.31 -16.55 6.49
N GLN A 80 -4.47 -17.60 5.68
CA GLN A 80 -3.38 -18.40 5.09
C GLN A 80 -3.37 -18.36 3.55
N PRO A 81 -2.89 -17.26 2.94
CA PRO A 81 -2.87 -17.12 1.49
C PRO A 81 -1.78 -17.99 0.84
N HIS A 82 -2.05 -18.41 -0.38
CA HIS A 82 -1.07 -19.04 -1.28
C HIS A 82 -0.23 -17.98 -2.01
N ILE A 83 -0.84 -16.83 -2.31
CA ILE A 83 -0.18 -15.68 -2.92
C ILE A 83 -0.49 -14.41 -2.12
N VAL A 84 0.54 -13.62 -1.83
CA VAL A 84 0.40 -12.26 -1.30
C VAL A 84 0.90 -11.26 -2.32
N GLY A 85 0.06 -10.31 -2.73
CA GLY A 85 0.45 -9.21 -3.62
C GLY A 85 0.57 -7.88 -2.85
N VAL A 86 1.76 -7.32 -2.72
CA VAL A 86 2.03 -6.07 -2.00
C VAL A 86 2.24 -4.92 -2.97
N PHE A 87 1.30 -3.98 -2.99
CA PHE A 87 1.27 -2.87 -3.96
C PHE A 87 2.18 -1.69 -3.56
N HIS A 88 2.68 -1.67 -2.32
CA HIS A 88 3.49 -0.56 -1.81
C HIS A 88 4.40 -0.97 -0.63
N GLU A 89 5.68 -0.62 -0.69
CA GLU A 89 6.68 -0.98 0.34
C GLU A 89 6.43 -0.36 1.71
N ALA A 90 5.84 0.83 1.79
CA ALA A 90 5.52 1.47 3.07
C ALA A 90 4.63 0.60 4.00
N LEU A 91 3.94 -0.41 3.46
CA LEU A 91 3.17 -1.36 4.27
C LEU A 91 4.07 -2.24 5.16
N TYR A 92 5.32 -2.51 4.77
CA TYR A 92 6.23 -3.37 5.54
C TYR A 92 6.49 -2.83 6.95
N LYS A 93 6.54 -1.51 7.08
CA LYS A 93 6.81 -0.82 8.35
C LYS A 93 5.62 -0.86 9.31
N THR A 94 4.40 -0.96 8.77
CA THR A 94 3.17 -0.76 9.55
C THR A 94 2.45 -2.07 9.85
N ILE A 95 2.53 -3.06 8.96
CA ILE A 95 1.83 -4.33 9.08
C ILE A 95 2.69 -5.51 8.61
N ASN A 96 2.53 -6.67 9.27
CA ASN A 96 3.13 -7.91 8.79
C ASN A 96 2.35 -8.44 7.57
N VAL A 97 2.70 -7.94 6.38
CA VAL A 97 2.00 -8.25 5.11
C VAL A 97 2.07 -9.73 4.71
N VAL A 98 3.12 -10.44 5.11
CA VAL A 98 3.35 -11.87 4.81
C VAL A 98 2.88 -12.80 5.94
N SER A 99 2.12 -12.30 6.91
CA SER A 99 1.54 -13.11 7.99
C SER A 99 0.64 -14.23 7.43
N GLY A 100 0.83 -15.47 7.86
CA GLY A 100 0.05 -16.61 7.39
C GLY A 100 0.47 -17.19 6.03
N LEU A 101 1.48 -16.62 5.36
CA LEU A 101 1.97 -17.18 4.10
C LEU A 101 2.60 -18.56 4.34
N ASN A 102 2.21 -19.55 3.54
CA ASN A 102 2.81 -20.89 3.55
C ASN A 102 4.28 -20.85 3.14
N ALA A 103 5.03 -21.90 3.49
CA ALA A 103 6.48 -21.96 3.24
C ALA A 103 6.84 -21.96 1.73
N ASP A 104 5.95 -22.46 0.89
CA ASP A 104 6.02 -22.46 -0.57
C ASP A 104 5.24 -21.31 -1.22
N GLY A 105 4.69 -20.40 -0.43
CA GLY A 105 3.89 -19.28 -0.89
C GLY A 105 4.67 -18.29 -1.75
N ILE A 106 3.94 -17.53 -2.55
CA ILE A 106 4.50 -16.52 -3.47
C ILE A 106 4.18 -15.12 -2.96
N VAL A 107 5.18 -14.27 -2.85
CA VAL A 107 5.01 -12.84 -2.54
C VAL A 107 5.36 -12.02 -3.76
N LEU A 108 4.38 -11.30 -4.32
CA LEU A 108 4.61 -10.30 -5.34
C LEU A 108 4.77 -8.93 -4.68
N VAL A 109 5.79 -8.18 -5.06
CA VAL A 109 6.10 -6.87 -4.51
C VAL A 109 6.25 -5.84 -5.63
N ASN A 110 5.59 -4.69 -5.47
CA ASN A 110 5.94 -3.48 -6.22
C ASN A 110 7.19 -2.83 -5.61
N SER A 111 8.36 -3.01 -6.24
CA SER A 111 9.64 -2.44 -5.80
C SER A 111 10.61 -2.30 -6.98
N SER A 112 11.56 -1.39 -6.83
CA SER A 112 12.75 -1.26 -7.71
C SER A 112 14.05 -1.70 -7.02
N ARG A 113 13.94 -2.25 -5.80
CA ARG A 113 15.09 -2.69 -4.99
C ARG A 113 15.44 -4.14 -5.29
N ASP A 114 16.66 -4.51 -4.91
CA ASP A 114 17.15 -5.87 -5.02
C ASP A 114 16.36 -6.85 -4.13
N PHE A 115 16.34 -8.11 -4.54
CA PHE A 115 15.61 -9.16 -3.83
C PHE A 115 16.03 -9.33 -2.36
N ASP A 116 17.32 -9.14 -2.04
CA ASP A 116 17.84 -9.39 -0.69
C ASP A 116 17.37 -8.32 0.31
N ASP A 117 17.30 -7.07 -0.15
CA ASP A 117 16.76 -5.93 0.59
C ASP A 117 15.27 -6.13 0.93
N VAL A 118 14.47 -6.47 -0.08
CA VAL A 118 13.03 -6.72 0.09
C VAL A 118 12.78 -7.94 0.97
N LYS A 119 13.57 -9.00 0.80
CA LYS A 119 13.52 -10.21 1.64
C LYS A 119 13.76 -9.86 3.11
N GLN A 120 14.77 -9.03 3.40
CA GLN A 120 15.10 -8.61 4.76
C GLN A 120 13.95 -7.83 5.40
N ASP A 121 13.37 -6.86 4.69
CA ASP A 121 12.26 -6.05 5.20
C ASP A 121 11.00 -6.89 5.47
N LEU A 122 10.69 -7.84 4.58
CA LEU A 122 9.59 -8.78 4.74
C LEU A 122 9.86 -9.89 5.78
N LYS A 123 11.12 -10.01 6.23
CA LYS A 123 11.61 -11.12 7.04
C LYS A 123 11.24 -12.47 6.41
N LEU A 124 11.37 -12.58 5.09
CA LEU A 124 10.96 -13.77 4.35
C LEU A 124 12.11 -14.79 4.37
N GLU A 125 11.87 -15.98 4.94
CA GLU A 125 12.91 -17.02 5.02
C GLU A 125 12.87 -17.96 3.81
N TYR A 126 11.66 -18.37 3.41
CA TYR A 126 11.41 -19.39 2.39
C TYR A 126 10.34 -18.92 1.38
N GLY A 127 10.17 -19.68 0.29
CA GLY A 127 9.16 -19.44 -0.73
C GLY A 127 9.68 -18.66 -1.93
N THR A 128 8.77 -18.10 -2.72
CA THR A 128 9.13 -17.34 -3.94
C THR A 128 8.84 -15.86 -3.75
N LEU A 129 9.86 -15.03 -3.93
CA LEU A 129 9.70 -13.59 -4.03
C LEU A 129 9.65 -13.21 -5.52
N ALA A 130 8.66 -12.40 -5.89
CA ALA A 130 8.52 -11.81 -7.21
C ALA A 130 8.53 -10.28 -7.07
N ILE A 131 9.30 -9.60 -7.91
CA ILE A 131 9.45 -8.14 -7.89
C ILE A 131 9.10 -7.56 -9.25
N VAL A 132 8.37 -6.45 -9.26
CA VAL A 132 8.10 -5.65 -10.45
C VAL A 132 8.13 -4.17 -10.08
N ASP A 133 8.81 -3.33 -10.88
CA ASP A 133 8.77 -1.87 -10.71
C ASP A 133 7.50 -1.29 -11.35
N ALA A 134 6.35 -1.62 -10.76
CA ALA A 134 5.05 -1.21 -11.25
C ALA A 134 4.85 0.32 -11.16
N LEU A 135 5.60 1.01 -10.28
CA LEU A 135 5.58 2.47 -10.19
C LEU A 135 6.22 3.11 -11.42
N THR A 136 7.43 2.72 -11.80
CA THR A 136 8.11 3.27 -12.97
C THR A 136 7.34 2.93 -14.25
N ILE A 137 6.86 1.70 -14.41
CA ILE A 137 6.00 1.31 -15.56
C ILE A 137 4.78 2.22 -15.65
N ALA A 138 4.07 2.43 -14.53
CA ALA A 138 2.86 3.27 -14.52
C ALA A 138 3.15 4.75 -14.83
N VAL A 139 4.28 5.28 -14.40
CA VAL A 139 4.69 6.66 -14.69
C VAL A 139 5.02 6.84 -16.17
N GLU A 140 5.81 5.93 -16.75
CA GLU A 140 6.22 5.98 -18.16
C GLU A 140 5.03 5.81 -19.11
N GLU A 141 4.13 4.86 -18.81
CA GLU A 141 2.93 4.60 -19.63
C GLU A 141 1.77 5.57 -19.31
N LYS A 142 1.91 6.44 -18.30
CA LYS A 142 0.86 7.35 -17.82
C LYS A 142 -0.43 6.62 -17.40
N THR A 143 -0.25 5.49 -16.72
CA THR A 143 -1.34 4.63 -16.21
C THR A 143 -1.28 4.55 -14.68
N LYS A 144 -1.77 3.44 -14.11
CA LYS A 144 -1.84 3.21 -12.66
C LYS A 144 -1.15 1.89 -12.33
N VAL A 145 -0.55 1.84 -11.14
CA VAL A 145 0.23 0.72 -10.61
C VAL A 145 -0.55 -0.61 -10.65
N ASN A 146 -1.87 -0.57 -10.43
CA ASN A 146 -2.69 -1.79 -10.43
C ASN A 146 -2.64 -2.56 -11.73
N THR A 147 -2.51 -1.91 -12.89
CA THR A 147 -2.49 -2.60 -14.18
C THR A 147 -1.19 -3.40 -14.36
N ALA A 148 -0.05 -2.86 -13.92
CA ALA A 148 1.23 -3.57 -13.96
C ALA A 148 1.25 -4.72 -12.93
N MET A 149 0.77 -4.46 -11.71
CA MET A 149 0.62 -5.51 -10.69
C MET A 149 -0.32 -6.64 -11.15
N LEU A 150 -1.39 -6.31 -11.87
CA LEU A 150 -2.29 -7.30 -12.46
C LEU A 150 -1.57 -8.16 -13.50
N GLY A 151 -0.75 -7.56 -14.37
CA GLY A 151 0.10 -8.28 -15.32
C GLY A 151 1.02 -9.29 -14.62
N ALA A 152 1.71 -8.85 -13.57
CA ALA A 152 2.58 -9.71 -12.78
C ALA A 152 1.80 -10.85 -12.06
N LEU A 153 0.60 -10.58 -11.56
CA LEU A 153 -0.27 -11.61 -10.97
C LEU A 153 -0.72 -12.65 -12.01
N PHE A 154 -0.98 -12.26 -13.25
CA PHE A 154 -1.27 -13.20 -14.34
C PHE A 154 -0.05 -14.00 -14.77
N ARG A 155 1.16 -13.49 -14.54
CA ARG A 155 2.39 -14.26 -14.74
C ARG A 155 2.60 -15.31 -13.66
N ILE A 156 2.21 -15.00 -12.42
CA ILE A 156 2.28 -15.91 -11.26
C ILE A 156 1.17 -16.98 -11.33
N CYS A 157 -0.06 -16.57 -11.63
CA CYS A 157 -1.21 -17.45 -11.76
C CYS A 157 -1.29 -17.98 -13.20
N ASP A 158 -0.41 -18.93 -13.54
CA ASP A 158 -0.29 -19.55 -14.87
C ASP A 158 -1.60 -20.18 -15.40
N PHE A 159 -2.50 -20.57 -14.49
CA PHE A 159 -3.81 -21.10 -14.82
C PHE A 159 -4.78 -20.04 -15.39
N LEU A 160 -4.51 -18.75 -15.22
CA LEU A 160 -5.34 -17.66 -15.77
C LEU A 160 -4.92 -17.30 -17.21
N ASP A 161 -5.90 -17.01 -18.06
CA ASP A 161 -5.64 -16.62 -19.46
C ASP A 161 -5.33 -15.10 -19.57
N PRO A 162 -4.07 -14.70 -19.87
CA PRO A 162 -3.72 -13.29 -20.02
C PRO A 162 -4.38 -12.65 -21.26
N ASP A 163 -4.69 -13.39 -22.32
CA ASP A 163 -5.35 -12.85 -23.51
C ASP A 163 -6.82 -12.50 -23.24
N ALA A 164 -7.50 -13.32 -22.42
CA ALA A 164 -8.82 -12.98 -21.90
C ALA A 164 -8.78 -11.67 -21.10
N MET A 165 -7.75 -11.48 -20.26
CA MET A 165 -7.58 -10.25 -19.47
C MET A 165 -7.33 -9.03 -20.38
N ARG A 166 -6.50 -9.15 -21.42
CA ARG A 166 -6.30 -8.09 -22.41
C ARG A 166 -7.62 -7.65 -23.05
N LYS A 167 -8.50 -8.59 -23.40
CA LYS A 167 -9.83 -8.29 -23.94
C LYS A 167 -10.72 -7.55 -22.92
N VAL A 168 -10.67 -7.95 -21.64
CA VAL A 168 -11.41 -7.27 -20.57
C VAL A 168 -10.90 -5.84 -20.34
N ILE A 169 -9.57 -5.62 -20.35
CA ILE A 169 -8.97 -4.28 -20.24
C ILE A 169 -9.46 -3.41 -21.41
N ARG A 170 -9.38 -3.93 -22.65
CA ARG A 170 -9.87 -3.22 -23.84
C ARG A 170 -11.34 -2.84 -23.70
N LYS A 171 -12.21 -3.80 -23.39
CA LYS A 171 -13.66 -3.58 -23.21
C LYS A 171 -14.00 -2.56 -22.11
N THR A 172 -13.20 -2.52 -21.04
CA THR A 172 -13.38 -1.60 -19.92
C THR A 172 -13.16 -0.14 -20.34
N PHE A 173 -12.13 0.13 -21.14
CA PHE A 173 -11.74 1.49 -21.51
C PHE A 173 -12.26 1.94 -22.88
N GLU A 174 -12.56 1.02 -23.81
CA GLU A 174 -12.89 1.34 -25.21
C GLU A 174 -14.07 2.30 -25.38
N LYS A 175 -15.07 2.27 -24.48
CA LYS A 175 -16.26 3.13 -24.59
C LYS A 175 -16.05 4.50 -23.96
N LYS A 176 -15.52 4.52 -22.72
CA LYS A 176 -15.50 5.73 -21.89
C LYS A 176 -14.18 6.50 -22.01
N TYR A 177 -13.07 5.80 -22.21
CA TYR A 177 -11.74 6.40 -22.31
C TYR A 177 -10.84 5.67 -23.31
N PRO A 178 -11.11 5.79 -24.64
CA PRO A 178 -10.39 5.04 -25.67
C PRO A 178 -8.87 5.24 -25.63
N HIS A 179 -8.42 6.46 -25.31
CA HIS A 179 -7.00 6.83 -25.22
C HIS A 179 -6.25 6.10 -24.08
N PHE A 180 -6.95 5.53 -23.10
CA PHE A 180 -6.33 4.74 -22.03
C PHE A 180 -6.21 3.25 -22.36
N VAL A 181 -6.80 2.75 -23.46
CA VAL A 181 -6.77 1.32 -23.81
C VAL A 181 -5.33 0.85 -24.04
N GLU A 182 -4.65 1.40 -25.05
CA GLU A 182 -3.31 0.95 -25.44
C GLU A 182 -2.25 1.18 -24.34
N PRO A 183 -2.24 2.32 -23.62
CA PRO A 183 -1.37 2.47 -22.45
C PRO A 183 -1.59 1.40 -21.37
N ASN A 184 -2.85 1.06 -21.05
CA ASN A 184 -3.12 0.03 -20.04
C ASN A 184 -2.74 -1.37 -20.54
N LEU A 185 -2.92 -1.67 -21.82
CA LEU A 185 -2.46 -2.94 -22.38
C LEU A 185 -0.94 -3.07 -22.30
N ARG A 186 -0.19 -2.04 -22.73
CA ARG A 186 1.27 -2.03 -22.58
C ARG A 186 1.71 -2.14 -21.12
N THR A 187 1.03 -1.43 -20.21
CA THR A 187 1.31 -1.52 -18.77
C THR A 187 1.10 -2.95 -18.24
N PHE A 188 0.03 -3.62 -18.66
CA PHE A 188 -0.25 -5.01 -18.29
C PHE A 188 0.81 -5.95 -18.85
N ASP A 189 1.16 -5.80 -20.14
CA ASP A 189 2.17 -6.62 -20.81
C ASP A 189 3.55 -6.45 -20.17
N ARG A 190 3.96 -5.20 -19.89
CA ARG A 190 5.19 -4.88 -19.16
C ARG A 190 5.18 -5.51 -17.76
N GLY A 191 4.09 -5.38 -17.01
CA GLY A 191 3.96 -6.05 -15.72
C GLY A 191 4.07 -7.58 -15.81
N TYR A 192 3.56 -8.18 -16.87
CA TYR A 192 3.64 -9.62 -17.12
C TYR A 192 5.07 -10.07 -17.53
N SER A 193 5.79 -9.26 -18.31
CA SER A 193 7.12 -9.61 -18.85
C SER A 193 8.30 -9.17 -17.99
N GLU A 194 8.17 -8.05 -17.25
CA GLU A 194 9.25 -7.44 -16.46
C GLU A 194 9.27 -7.94 -15.00
N VAL A 195 8.29 -8.76 -14.59
CA VAL A 195 8.32 -9.36 -13.25
C VAL A 195 9.44 -10.40 -13.16
N GLU A 196 10.30 -10.21 -12.17
CA GLU A 196 11.42 -11.11 -11.87
C GLU A 196 11.10 -12.02 -10.69
N PHE A 197 11.76 -13.17 -10.61
CA PHE A 197 11.51 -14.19 -9.60
C PHE A 197 12.81 -14.65 -8.93
N LYS A 198 12.77 -14.80 -7.61
CA LYS A 198 13.82 -15.47 -6.83
C LYS A 198 13.16 -16.43 -5.84
N THR A 199 13.44 -17.73 -6.01
CA THR A 199 12.95 -18.79 -5.13
C THR A 199 14.00 -19.14 -4.10
N TYR A 200 13.61 -19.17 -2.83
CA TYR A 200 14.45 -19.58 -1.72
C TYR A 200 14.09 -21.02 -1.35
N HIS A 201 15.11 -21.87 -1.18
CA HIS A 201 14.91 -23.27 -0.84
C HIS A 201 14.08 -23.39 0.44
N VAL A 202 13.00 -24.17 0.37
CA VAL A 202 12.17 -24.57 1.49
C VAL A 202 12.74 -25.85 2.12
N PRO A 203 13.28 -25.83 3.35
CA PRO A 203 13.67 -27.04 4.08
C PRO A 203 12.51 -28.03 4.24
N GLU A 204 12.80 -29.33 4.39
CA GLU A 204 11.76 -30.37 4.57
C GLU A 204 10.90 -30.17 5.83
N ASP A 205 11.45 -29.50 6.85
CA ASP A 205 10.80 -29.18 8.13
C ASP A 205 10.27 -27.74 8.20
N ALA A 206 10.32 -27.00 7.09
CA ALA A 206 9.92 -25.61 7.06
C ALA A 206 8.42 -25.45 7.34
N GLN A 207 8.10 -24.72 8.40
CA GLN A 207 6.73 -24.32 8.69
C GLN A 207 6.40 -22.99 8.03
N GLY A 208 5.19 -22.85 7.51
CA GLY A 208 4.67 -21.56 7.05
C GLY A 208 4.68 -20.52 8.17
N LYS A 209 4.60 -19.24 7.81
CA LYS A 209 4.49 -18.19 8.83
C LYS A 209 3.18 -18.36 9.58
N ALA A 210 3.24 -18.50 10.90
CA ALA A 210 2.04 -18.52 11.73
C ALA A 210 1.21 -17.25 11.48
N PHE A 211 -0.08 -17.42 11.18
CA PHE A 211 -0.98 -16.28 11.11
C PHE A 211 -1.18 -15.71 12.50
N THR A 212 -0.90 -14.42 12.66
CA THR A 212 -1.19 -13.69 13.89
C THR A 212 -2.20 -12.59 13.61
N ARG A 213 -3.38 -12.68 14.26
CA ARG A 213 -4.37 -11.61 14.23
C ARG A 213 -4.06 -10.60 15.35
N PRO A 214 -3.89 -9.30 15.06
CA PRO A 214 -3.82 -8.30 16.11
C PRO A 214 -5.18 -8.24 16.81
N LEU A 215 -5.20 -8.59 18.10
CA LEU A 215 -6.40 -8.51 18.92
C LEU A 215 -6.54 -7.08 19.47
N PRO A 216 -7.75 -6.53 19.53
CA PRO A 216 -7.97 -5.27 20.22
C PRO A 216 -7.63 -5.44 21.71
N GLN A 217 -7.05 -4.42 22.33
CA GLN A 217 -6.74 -4.43 23.76
C GLN A 217 -7.99 -4.66 24.63
N LEU A 218 -9.12 -4.12 24.17
CA LEU A 218 -10.43 -4.30 24.78
C LEU A 218 -11.27 -5.22 23.88
N GLY A 219 -11.73 -6.32 24.45
CA GLY A 219 -12.67 -7.26 23.83
C GLY A 219 -13.92 -7.40 24.70
N TYR A 220 -14.83 -8.31 24.32
CA TYR A 220 -16.10 -8.48 25.03
C TYR A 220 -15.95 -8.77 26.54
N MET A 221 -14.86 -9.43 26.94
CA MET A 221 -14.53 -9.72 28.34
C MET A 221 -13.81 -8.60 29.07
N THR A 222 -13.08 -7.75 28.34
CA THR A 222 -12.17 -6.75 28.94
C THR A 222 -12.62 -5.33 28.72
N GLN A 223 -13.74 -5.11 28.02
CA GLN A 223 -14.31 -3.77 27.83
C GLN A 223 -14.69 -3.14 29.17
N GLU A 224 -14.44 -1.84 29.29
CA GLU A 224 -14.81 -1.09 30.49
C GLU A 224 -16.33 -1.05 30.69
N LEU A 225 -16.74 -1.02 31.96
CA LEU A 225 -18.14 -0.90 32.32
C LEU A 225 -18.76 0.34 31.68
N GLY A 226 -19.87 0.17 30.97
CA GLY A 226 -20.56 1.24 30.27
C GLY A 226 -19.94 1.65 28.93
N GLY A 227 -18.93 0.93 28.41
CA GLY A 227 -18.32 1.23 27.12
C GLY A 227 -17.45 2.49 27.11
N VAL A 228 -16.90 2.85 28.27
CA VAL A 228 -16.04 4.02 28.43
C VAL A 228 -14.77 3.85 27.60
N ILE A 229 -14.45 4.87 26.79
CA ILE A 229 -13.17 4.95 26.07
C ILE A 229 -12.20 5.73 26.97
N THR A 230 -11.34 5.02 27.67
CA THR A 230 -10.32 5.61 28.57
C THR A 230 -9.11 6.14 27.80
N THR A 231 -8.93 5.74 26.55
CA THR A 231 -7.82 6.16 25.70
C THR A 231 -8.04 7.58 25.15
N GLN A 232 -7.00 8.41 25.22
CA GLN A 232 -6.97 9.74 24.61
C GLN A 232 -6.85 9.68 23.09
N ALA A 233 -7.04 10.81 22.41
CA ALA A 233 -6.94 10.90 20.95
C ALA A 233 -5.59 10.38 20.43
N ASN A 234 -5.61 9.50 19.42
CA ASN A 234 -4.43 8.80 18.91
C ASN A 234 -3.91 9.36 17.57
N SER A 235 -4.48 10.47 17.08
CA SER A 235 -4.09 11.07 15.80
C SER A 235 -2.61 11.44 15.74
N ILE A 236 -2.00 11.79 16.89
CA ILE A 236 -0.57 12.07 16.99
C ILE A 236 0.30 10.85 16.67
N LEU A 237 -0.20 9.63 16.88
CA LEU A 237 0.53 8.39 16.61
C LEU A 237 0.38 7.91 15.16
N LYS A 238 -0.46 8.58 14.35
CA LYS A 238 -0.73 8.16 12.98
C LYS A 238 0.42 8.53 12.07
N ASP A 239 0.90 7.54 11.31
CA ASP A 239 1.80 7.74 10.18
C ASP A 239 1.00 7.74 8.88
N LEU A 240 1.02 8.90 8.20
CA LEU A 240 0.33 9.16 6.96
C LEU A 240 1.26 9.08 5.74
N SER A 241 2.54 8.72 5.94
CA SER A 241 3.53 8.58 4.87
C SER A 241 3.05 7.67 3.74
N GLY A 242 2.33 6.59 4.07
CA GLY A 242 1.71 5.69 3.08
C GLY A 242 0.70 6.37 2.14
N SER A 243 0.16 7.53 2.49
CA SER A 243 -0.79 8.28 1.65
C SER A 243 -0.15 8.97 0.45
N ARG A 244 1.17 9.07 0.43
CA ARG A 244 1.93 9.73 -0.64
C ARG A 244 1.80 8.96 -1.94
N GLN A 245 1.86 9.69 -3.06
CA GLN A 245 1.77 9.12 -4.40
C GLN A 245 3.12 9.30 -5.13
N GLY A 246 4.21 9.00 -4.42
CA GLY A 246 5.58 9.11 -4.95
C GLY A 246 6.17 10.52 -4.96
N PHE A 247 5.51 11.50 -4.33
CA PHE A 247 6.01 12.87 -4.20
C PHE A 247 5.76 13.44 -2.80
N LEU A 248 6.63 14.35 -2.41
CA LEU A 248 6.54 15.14 -1.18
C LEU A 248 7.14 16.55 -1.40
N PRO A 249 6.80 17.53 -0.56
CA PRO A 249 7.42 18.85 -0.64
C PRO A 249 8.84 18.81 -0.07
N LYS A 250 9.82 19.32 -0.81
CA LYS A 250 11.16 19.64 -0.28
C LYS A 250 11.16 21.05 0.27
N PHE A 251 11.65 21.24 1.50
CA PHE A 251 11.74 22.55 2.15
C PHE A 251 13.18 23.08 2.18
N GLU A 252 13.36 24.34 1.79
CA GLU A 252 14.65 25.05 1.80
C GLU A 252 14.54 26.30 2.68
N ARG A 253 15.09 26.24 3.89
CA ARG A 253 14.95 27.28 4.91
C ARG A 253 15.47 28.65 4.45
N ASP A 254 16.58 28.68 3.71
CA ASP A 254 17.24 29.92 3.26
C ASP A 254 16.37 30.78 2.32
N LYS A 255 15.38 30.15 1.68
CA LYS A 255 14.42 30.83 0.79
C LYS A 255 13.11 31.17 1.50
N CYS A 256 12.90 30.67 2.71
CA CYS A 256 11.64 30.83 3.42
C CYS A 256 11.57 32.18 4.14
N ILE A 257 10.43 32.85 4.00
CA ILE A 257 10.14 34.15 4.63
C ILE A 257 9.13 34.05 5.79
N ASP A 258 8.86 32.85 6.29
CA ASP A 258 8.00 32.61 7.46
C ASP A 258 6.55 33.15 7.33
N CYS A 259 6.04 33.28 6.10
CA CYS A 259 4.73 33.89 5.79
C CYS A 259 3.49 33.03 6.09
N ALA A 260 3.66 31.79 6.54
CA ALA A 260 2.60 30.80 6.82
C ALA A 260 1.66 30.41 5.65
N ALA A 261 1.91 30.85 4.41
CA ALA A 261 1.09 30.50 3.25
C ALA A 261 0.98 28.97 3.04
N CYS A 262 2.07 28.26 3.28
CA CYS A 262 2.14 26.79 3.17
C CYS A 262 1.27 26.07 4.21
N ASP A 263 1.13 26.63 5.41
CA ASP A 263 0.38 26.04 6.51
C ASP A 263 -1.12 26.29 6.37
N ASN A 264 -1.50 27.49 5.91
CA ASN A 264 -2.89 27.84 5.60
C ASN A 264 -3.55 26.91 4.57
N VAL A 265 -2.76 26.32 3.66
CA VAL A 265 -3.25 25.37 2.65
C VAL A 265 -3.03 23.91 3.03
N CYS A 266 -2.30 23.65 4.12
CA CYS A 266 -1.99 22.30 4.57
C CYS A 266 -3.21 21.68 5.24
N PRO A 267 -3.83 20.63 4.66
CA PRO A 267 -5.02 20.02 5.25
C PRO A 267 -4.74 19.23 6.53
N ASP A 268 -3.46 18.97 6.84
CA ASP A 268 -3.01 18.11 7.93
C ASP A 268 -2.01 18.81 8.86
N PHE A 269 -1.86 20.15 8.78
CA PHE A 269 -1.00 20.96 9.65
C PHE A 269 0.40 20.38 9.87
N CYS A 270 1.06 20.02 8.77
CA CYS A 270 2.33 19.31 8.80
C CYS A 270 3.53 20.22 9.13
N PHE A 271 3.36 21.54 9.16
CA PHE A 271 4.46 22.48 9.35
C PHE A 271 4.74 22.72 10.83
N VAL A 272 6.02 22.69 11.20
CA VAL A 272 6.47 22.87 12.58
C VAL A 272 7.02 24.27 12.75
N TRP A 273 6.44 25.01 13.69
CA TRP A 273 6.77 26.40 13.99
C TRP A 273 7.31 26.51 15.40
N GLU A 274 8.27 27.40 15.61
CA GLU A 274 8.72 27.80 16.96
C GLU A 274 8.73 29.32 17.08
N GLU A 275 8.44 29.82 18.27
CA GLU A 275 8.58 31.23 18.62
C GLU A 275 10.07 31.60 18.74
N GLY A 276 10.41 32.83 18.37
CA GLY A 276 11.70 33.42 18.71
C GLY A 276 11.85 34.85 18.21
N ALA A 277 12.98 35.45 18.56
CA ALA A 277 13.31 36.82 18.17
C ALA A 277 13.96 36.90 16.77
N ASP A 278 13.51 37.86 15.96
CA ASP A 278 14.20 38.24 14.73
C ASP A 278 15.54 38.96 15.00
N LYS A 279 16.30 39.27 13.95
CA LYS A 279 17.58 40.00 14.06
C LYS A 279 17.45 41.40 14.72
N ARG A 280 16.22 41.89 14.92
CA ARG A 280 15.89 43.17 15.55
C ARG A 280 15.28 42.99 16.94
N GLY A 281 15.26 41.77 17.48
CA GLY A 281 14.71 41.47 18.80
C GLY A 281 13.18 41.41 18.86
N ARG A 282 12.49 41.32 17.71
CA ARG A 282 11.02 41.21 17.67
C ARG A 282 10.62 39.75 17.69
N GLU A 283 9.80 39.36 18.65
CA GLU A 283 9.24 38.01 18.73
C GLU A 283 8.30 37.74 17.55
N GLN A 284 8.49 36.60 16.88
CA GLN A 284 7.64 36.10 15.81
C GLN A 284 7.76 34.57 15.68
N MET A 285 6.87 33.97 14.90
CA MET A 285 6.94 32.53 14.59
C MET A 285 7.92 32.27 13.44
N PHE A 286 8.74 31.23 13.57
CA PHE A 286 9.67 30.77 12.56
C PHE A 286 9.36 29.34 12.14
N LEU A 287 9.30 29.12 10.83
CA LEU A 287 9.11 27.80 10.27
C LEU A 287 10.40 27.00 10.38
N LYS A 288 10.36 25.88 11.10
CA LYS A 288 11.51 24.98 11.29
C LYS A 288 11.56 23.89 10.25
N GLY A 289 10.41 23.40 9.82
CA GLY A 289 10.33 22.41 8.76
C GLY A 289 9.00 21.70 8.72
N ILE A 290 9.03 20.45 8.28
CA ILE A 290 7.85 19.66 8.00
C ILE A 290 7.93 18.37 8.82
N ASP A 291 6.86 18.06 9.54
CA ASP A 291 6.65 16.72 10.06
C ASP A 291 6.11 15.82 8.95
N TYR A 292 7.03 15.14 8.26
CA TYR A 292 6.69 14.23 7.16
C TYR A 292 5.89 12.99 7.59
N GLN A 293 5.74 12.72 8.90
CA GLN A 293 4.83 11.67 9.36
C GLN A 293 3.39 11.98 8.97
N TYR A 294 2.97 13.25 9.04
CA TYR A 294 1.60 13.64 8.73
C TYR A 294 1.41 14.06 7.26
N CYS A 295 2.51 14.26 6.53
CA CYS A 295 2.47 14.75 5.16
C CYS A 295 2.00 13.68 4.16
N LYS A 296 0.82 13.92 3.57
CA LYS A 296 0.23 13.09 2.50
C LYS A 296 0.76 13.35 1.09
N GLY A 297 1.70 14.28 0.92
CA GLY A 297 2.29 14.59 -0.39
C GLY A 297 1.29 15.20 -1.40
N CYS A 298 0.34 16.03 -0.94
CA CYS A 298 -0.64 16.67 -1.84
C CYS A 298 -0.10 17.89 -2.60
N LEU A 299 1.09 18.38 -2.24
CA LEU A 299 1.84 19.48 -2.87
C LEU A 299 1.14 20.85 -2.92
N LYS A 300 -0.03 21.04 -2.31
CA LYS A 300 -0.70 22.36 -2.20
C LYS A 300 0.21 23.45 -1.61
N CYS A 301 1.07 23.06 -0.67
CA CYS A 301 2.02 23.98 -0.05
C CYS A 301 3.13 24.45 -1.02
N VAL A 302 3.49 23.63 -2.01
CA VAL A 302 4.42 24.01 -3.09
C VAL A 302 3.77 25.08 -3.96
N GLU A 303 2.52 24.87 -4.38
CA GLU A 303 1.75 25.83 -5.18
C GLU A 303 1.54 27.17 -4.45
N ALA A 304 1.32 27.13 -3.13
CA ALA A 304 1.09 28.33 -2.32
C ALA A 304 2.36 29.10 -1.96
N CYS A 305 3.56 28.54 -2.17
CA CYS A 305 4.80 29.15 -1.70
C CYS A 305 5.21 30.34 -2.58
N PRO A 306 5.27 31.58 -2.05
CA PRO A 306 5.57 32.76 -2.86
C PRO A 306 7.06 32.93 -3.21
N THR A 307 7.95 32.17 -2.56
CA THR A 307 9.41 32.32 -2.69
C THR A 307 10.11 31.07 -3.22
N SER A 308 9.35 30.05 -3.64
CA SER A 308 9.89 28.76 -4.06
C SER A 308 10.79 28.08 -3.00
N ALA A 309 10.55 28.38 -1.71
CA ALA A 309 11.15 27.67 -0.59
C ALA A 309 10.63 26.23 -0.45
N LEU A 310 9.53 25.93 -1.14
CA LEU A 310 8.98 24.59 -1.30
C LEU A 310 9.01 24.22 -2.77
N SER A 311 9.52 23.03 -3.08
CA SER A 311 9.46 22.42 -4.42
C SER A 311 8.89 21.01 -4.32
N ASP A 312 8.36 20.48 -5.41
CA ASP A 312 8.04 19.07 -5.49
C ASP A 312 9.33 18.24 -5.54
N LEU A 313 9.31 17.08 -4.90
CA LEU A 313 10.40 16.13 -4.90
C LEU A 313 9.81 14.73 -5.05
N ARG A 314 10.33 13.95 -6.00
CA ARG A 314 10.04 12.52 -6.08
C ARG A 314 10.50 11.87 -4.77
N GLU A 315 9.60 11.14 -4.12
CA GLU A 315 9.89 10.50 -2.84
C GLU A 315 11.06 9.53 -3.00
N MET A 316 12.10 9.77 -2.22
CA MET A 316 13.27 8.90 -2.10
C MET A 316 13.25 8.24 -0.72
N ILE A 317 13.70 6.99 -0.66
CA ILE A 317 13.78 6.23 0.58
C ILE A 317 14.64 7.00 1.59
N GLY A 318 14.14 7.14 2.82
CA GLY A 318 14.85 7.81 3.92
C GLY A 318 14.86 9.34 3.88
N TYR A 319 14.52 9.98 2.76
CA TYR A 319 14.52 11.45 2.66
C TYR A 319 13.59 12.08 3.71
N ALA A 320 12.35 11.58 3.79
CA ALA A 320 11.34 12.08 4.71
C ALA A 320 11.79 11.95 6.17
N ASP A 321 12.39 10.80 6.52
CA ASP A 321 12.86 10.53 7.88
C ASP A 321 14.06 11.43 8.24
N ALA A 322 14.98 11.65 7.30
CA ALA A 322 16.19 12.47 7.52
C ALA A 322 15.90 13.98 7.61
N ASN A 323 14.85 14.46 6.93
CA ASN A 323 14.48 15.89 6.90
C ASN A 323 13.25 16.20 7.77
N ARG A 324 12.79 15.24 8.58
CA ARG A 324 11.63 15.41 9.45
C ARG A 324 11.97 16.35 10.61
N VAL A 325 11.13 17.37 10.77
CA VAL A 325 11.03 18.12 12.03
C VAL A 325 9.80 17.59 12.75
N LYS A 326 9.95 17.03 13.96
CA LYS A 326 8.82 16.45 14.70
C LYS A 326 7.92 17.54 15.26
N GLN A 327 6.60 17.35 15.15
CA GLN A 327 5.65 18.15 15.90
C GLN A 327 5.88 17.94 17.41
N ASN A 328 5.68 19.01 18.18
CA ASN A 328 5.72 18.97 19.64
C ASN A 328 4.28 19.00 20.18
N PHE A 329 3.89 17.97 20.91
CA PHE A 329 2.57 17.87 21.55
C PHE A 329 2.73 17.83 23.08
N PRO A 330 3.04 18.97 23.74
CA PRO A 330 3.43 19.00 25.15
C PRO A 330 2.35 18.40 26.06
N TYR A 331 1.07 18.65 25.76
CA TYR A 331 -0.06 18.11 26.52
C TYR A 331 -0.26 16.59 26.38
N ALA A 332 0.26 15.98 25.31
CA ALA A 332 0.21 14.53 25.10
C ALA A 332 1.43 13.83 25.69
N GLU A 333 2.59 14.51 25.71
CA GLU A 333 3.85 13.98 26.25
C GLU A 333 4.04 14.23 27.75
N GLY A 334 3.08 14.90 28.41
CA GLY A 334 3.11 15.18 29.85
C GLY A 334 3.96 16.39 30.24
N GLY A 335 4.25 17.29 29.30
CA GLY A 335 4.94 18.55 29.56
C GLY A 335 4.03 19.63 30.16
N ASN A 336 4.60 20.49 31.00
CA ASN A 336 3.99 21.78 31.39
C ASN A 336 4.43 22.88 30.42
N LEU A 337 3.53 23.86 30.20
CA LEU A 337 3.73 25.03 29.33
C LEU A 337 5.04 25.77 29.58
#